data_AF-D6ZFB5-F1
#
_entry.id   AF-D6ZFB5-F1
#
_cell.length_a   1.000
_cell.length_b   1.000
_cell.length_c   1.000
_cell.angle_alpha   90.00
_cell.angle_beta   90.00
_cell.angle_gamma   90.00
#
_symmetry.space_group_name_H-M   'P 1'
#
loop_
_entity.id
_entity.type
_entity.pdbx_description
1 polymer ?
#
loop_
_entity_poly.entity_id
_entity_poly.type
_entity_poly.pdbx_seq_one_letter_code
_entity_poly.pdbx_strand_id
1 'polypeptide(L)'
;MAEQLLGSTVPRVWTPPLRELTPDASLGHSVIEFARDVLAVQLLPWQEWLLTHALEVRPDGLPRFRTVIALAARQNGKSLLMIVLALWRVYVKGGVVVGTAQDLANSEKAWGEAVELAEGTPELASEVLHVDKTNGKKSLRLHSGAQYRIAAASRRGARGFTADLILLDELREHQSFDSWAAVTKTTMARPDAQVWCLSNAGDHLSVVLAHLRNIAHRQLDWPDGKPDHVEDQAPDDEAEDDSVGIFEWSAPPGCDPKDRHAWAQANPALGVTITERAIASAYATDPAPVFAAEVLCQWPLTVTPGPFPPGSWDSTRDDNSTIATDSPRVVGLDMAWNRSTVTLALAGRRDDGMAHVEITAQRAGSDWVAPWLAERREKIAAVIVQANGAPASSLVADLEAAGLPVIAWRGPDLGKATGAFHDLLATGKIRHLSHPGLDQAAATAAVRPAGDAWLIDRKHSPVDPAPLVAAIAATWGLANLPAAEPVSAYEDSGLTVL
;
A
#
# COMPACT_ATOMS: atom_id res chain seq x y z
N MET A 1 7.79 0.73 -42.87
CA MET A 1 8.39 1.05 -41.56
C MET A 1 7.30 0.81 -40.53
N ALA A 2 7.55 0.04 -39.48
CA ALA A 2 6.55 -0.12 -38.42
C ALA A 2 6.30 1.25 -37.78
N GLU A 3 5.04 1.59 -37.54
CA GLU A 3 4.66 2.84 -36.88
C GLU A 3 5.27 2.85 -35.48
N GLN A 4 5.96 3.94 -35.12
CA GLN A 4 6.63 4.04 -33.83
C GLN A 4 5.58 4.14 -32.73
N LEU A 5 5.64 3.24 -31.74
CA LEU A 5 4.78 3.30 -30.56
C LEU A 5 5.12 4.54 -29.73
N LEU A 6 4.13 5.40 -29.52
CA LEU A 6 4.25 6.63 -28.73
C LEU A 6 3.42 6.53 -27.45
N GLY A 7 3.90 7.17 -26.39
CA GLY A 7 3.19 7.30 -25.12
C GLY A 7 1.91 8.14 -25.25
N SER A 8 0.93 7.87 -24.39
CA SER A 8 -0.33 8.61 -24.38
C SER A 8 -0.15 10.00 -23.77
N THR A 9 -0.56 11.04 -24.49
CA THR A 9 -0.60 12.40 -23.94
C THR A 9 -1.67 12.52 -22.85
N VAL A 10 -2.81 11.86 -23.04
CA VAL A 10 -3.96 11.91 -22.13
C VAL A 10 -3.87 10.76 -21.11
N PRO A 11 -4.05 11.00 -19.80
CA PRO A 11 -4.07 9.96 -18.79
C PRO A 11 -5.28 9.03 -18.95
N ARG A 12 -5.16 7.81 -18.43
CA ARG A 12 -6.24 6.82 -18.45
C ARG A 12 -7.37 7.20 -17.50
N VAL A 13 -7.01 7.58 -16.27
CA VAL A 13 -7.97 8.02 -15.24
C VAL A 13 -7.65 9.46 -14.89
N TRP A 14 -8.64 10.34 -14.98
CA TRP A 14 -8.43 11.75 -14.69
C TRP A 14 -9.72 12.48 -14.33
N THR A 15 -9.58 13.56 -13.56
CA THR A 15 -10.70 14.45 -13.21
C THR A 15 -11.06 15.35 -14.40
N PRO A 16 -12.29 15.27 -14.96
CA PRO A 16 -12.75 16.11 -16.06
C PRO A 16 -12.62 17.61 -15.77
N PRO A 17 -12.37 18.45 -16.78
CA PRO A 17 -12.17 19.87 -16.55
C PRO A 17 -13.50 20.52 -16.16
N LEU A 18 -13.46 21.55 -15.33
CA LEU A 18 -14.67 22.27 -14.90
C LEU A 18 -15.35 22.99 -16.07
N ARG A 19 -14.56 23.40 -17.06
CA ARG A 19 -14.96 24.12 -18.27
C ARG A 19 -13.88 23.99 -19.35
N GLU A 20 -14.13 24.57 -20.52
CA GLU A 20 -13.11 24.66 -21.57
C GLU A 20 -11.85 25.41 -21.07
N LEU A 21 -10.68 24.78 -21.21
CA LEU A 21 -9.41 25.24 -20.67
C LEU A 21 -8.69 26.24 -21.57
N THR A 22 -9.38 27.34 -21.87
CA THR A 22 -8.81 28.53 -22.52
C THR A 22 -7.62 29.11 -21.71
N PRO A 23 -6.76 29.98 -22.30
CA PRO A 23 -5.65 30.61 -21.59
C PRO A 23 -6.01 31.27 -20.25
N ASP A 24 -7.19 31.88 -20.15
CA ASP A 24 -7.66 32.52 -18.91
C ASP A 24 -8.32 31.54 -17.93
N ALA A 25 -8.61 30.31 -18.37
CA ALA A 25 -9.22 29.27 -17.56
C ALA A 25 -8.21 28.35 -16.88
N SER A 26 -6.91 28.46 -17.19
CA SER A 26 -5.86 27.67 -16.57
C SER A 26 -4.54 28.41 -16.47
N LEU A 27 -3.91 28.36 -15.30
CA LEU A 27 -2.54 28.87 -15.11
C LEU A 27 -1.49 27.98 -15.80
N GLY A 28 -1.87 26.79 -16.28
CA GLY A 28 -0.98 25.86 -16.98
C GLY A 28 -0.34 26.47 -18.21
N HIS A 29 -1.08 27.31 -18.96
CA HIS A 29 -0.56 28.01 -20.13
C HIS A 29 0.61 28.94 -19.77
N SER A 30 0.52 29.63 -18.63
CA SER A 30 1.61 30.46 -18.12
C SER A 30 2.83 29.65 -17.69
N VAL A 31 2.63 28.44 -17.14
CA VAL A 31 3.75 27.54 -16.81
C VAL A 31 4.45 27.05 -18.08
N ILE A 32 3.69 26.69 -19.11
CA ILE A 32 4.21 26.21 -20.39
C ILE A 32 5.00 27.32 -21.11
N GLU A 33 4.46 28.54 -21.14
CA GLU A 33 5.15 29.73 -21.67
C GLU A 33 6.45 30.01 -20.91
N PHE A 34 6.41 30.01 -19.57
CA PHE A 34 7.59 30.19 -18.73
C PHE A 34 8.65 29.10 -18.98
N ALA A 35 8.24 27.84 -19.09
CA ALA A 35 9.16 26.74 -19.38
C ALA A 35 9.86 26.93 -20.73
N ARG A 36 9.10 27.22 -21.79
CA ARG A 36 9.63 27.34 -23.14
C ARG A 36 10.44 28.61 -23.35
N ASP A 37 9.90 29.75 -22.94
CA ASP A 37 10.39 31.07 -23.37
C ASP A 37 11.38 31.68 -22.38
N VAL A 38 11.35 31.26 -21.10
CA VAL A 38 12.26 31.76 -20.06
C VAL A 38 13.29 30.69 -19.67
N LEU A 39 12.84 29.48 -19.33
CA LEU A 39 13.73 28.39 -18.93
C LEU A 39 14.41 27.68 -20.11
N ALA A 40 13.95 27.92 -21.34
CA ALA A 40 14.35 27.18 -22.54
C ALA A 40 14.20 25.64 -22.39
N VAL A 41 13.21 25.20 -21.62
CA VAL A 41 12.85 23.80 -21.37
C VAL A 41 11.66 23.42 -22.24
N GLN A 42 11.84 22.42 -23.10
CA GLN A 42 10.74 21.82 -23.85
C GLN A 42 10.05 20.76 -22.99
N LEU A 43 8.79 21.02 -22.65
CA LEU A 43 7.95 20.04 -21.96
C LEU A 43 7.48 18.95 -22.94
N LEU A 44 7.27 17.75 -22.40
CA LEU A 44 6.62 16.66 -23.12
C LEU A 44 5.13 16.94 -23.27
N PRO A 45 4.45 16.41 -24.31
CA PRO A 45 3.03 16.66 -24.53
C PRO A 45 2.15 16.35 -23.31
N TRP A 46 2.44 15.26 -22.58
CA TRP A 46 1.68 14.89 -21.38
C TRP A 46 1.90 15.86 -20.21
N GLN A 47 3.07 16.49 -20.12
CA GLN A 47 3.38 17.49 -19.10
C GLN A 47 2.61 18.78 -19.36
N GLU A 48 2.56 19.23 -20.61
CA GLU A 48 1.75 20.38 -21.03
C GLU A 48 0.26 20.12 -20.79
N TRP A 49 -0.21 18.92 -21.15
CA TRP A 49 -1.58 18.49 -20.90
C TRP A 49 -1.89 18.51 -19.39
N LEU A 50 -1.02 17.93 -18.57
CA LEU A 50 -1.19 17.89 -17.11
C LEU A 50 -1.24 19.29 -16.51
N LEU A 51 -0.30 20.17 -16.85
CA LEU A 51 -0.29 21.55 -16.36
C LEU A 51 -1.58 22.27 -16.71
N THR A 52 -2.05 22.11 -17.95
CA THR A 52 -3.29 22.77 -18.42
C THR A 52 -4.50 22.31 -17.60
N HIS A 53 -4.62 21.02 -17.28
CA HIS A 53 -5.78 20.50 -16.56
C HIS A 53 -5.67 20.68 -15.04
N ALA A 54 -4.51 20.43 -14.44
CA ALA A 54 -4.31 20.49 -13.00
C ALA A 54 -4.19 21.91 -12.42
N LEU A 55 -3.93 22.91 -13.27
CA LEU A 55 -3.87 24.32 -12.89
C LEU A 55 -5.08 25.12 -13.36
N GLU A 56 -6.20 24.45 -13.64
CA GLU A 56 -7.44 25.14 -13.97
C GLU A 56 -7.93 26.01 -12.79
N VAL A 57 -8.51 27.16 -13.14
CA VAL A 57 -8.99 28.14 -12.18
C VAL A 57 -10.51 28.28 -12.24
N ARG A 58 -11.10 28.39 -11.06
CA ARG A 58 -12.52 28.68 -10.88
C ARG A 58 -12.83 30.12 -11.34
N PRO A 59 -14.12 30.47 -11.50
CA PRO A 59 -14.51 31.83 -11.92
C PRO A 59 -14.00 32.96 -11.01
N ASP A 60 -13.68 32.66 -9.75
CA ASP A 60 -13.08 33.60 -8.80
C ASP A 60 -11.55 33.79 -8.97
N GLY A 61 -10.95 33.10 -9.94
CA GLY A 61 -9.51 33.15 -10.23
C GLY A 61 -8.64 32.29 -9.31
N LEU A 62 -9.23 31.56 -8.35
CA LEU A 62 -8.49 30.63 -7.49
C LEU A 62 -8.35 29.26 -8.17
N PRO A 63 -7.28 28.50 -7.88
CA PRO A 63 -7.14 27.13 -8.35
C PRO A 63 -8.33 26.29 -7.92
N ARG A 64 -8.84 25.44 -8.82
CA ARG A 64 -9.89 24.47 -8.48
C ARG A 64 -9.37 23.46 -7.47
N PHE A 65 -8.24 22.83 -7.80
CA PHE A 65 -7.66 21.78 -6.97
C PHE A 65 -6.78 22.35 -5.88
N ARG A 66 -7.07 22.01 -4.62
CA ARG A 66 -6.17 22.17 -3.48
C ARG A 66 -5.13 21.05 -3.42
N THR A 67 -5.47 19.86 -3.90
CA THR A 67 -4.56 18.72 -3.97
C THR A 67 -4.60 18.11 -5.37
N VAL A 68 -3.43 17.95 -5.98
CA VAL A 68 -3.24 17.35 -7.29
C VAL A 68 -2.45 16.06 -7.11
N ILE A 69 -2.96 14.96 -7.68
CA ILE A 69 -2.32 13.65 -7.69
C ILE A 69 -1.97 13.33 -9.14
N ALA A 70 -0.67 13.24 -9.45
CA ALA A 70 -0.19 12.89 -10.78
C ALA A 70 0.60 11.57 -10.71
N LEU A 71 0.06 10.52 -11.33
CA LEU A 71 0.65 9.20 -11.37
C LEU A 71 1.15 8.86 -12.77
N ALA A 72 2.41 8.46 -12.87
CA ALA A 72 2.99 7.91 -14.08
C ALA A 72 4.14 6.97 -13.71
N ALA A 73 4.46 6.00 -14.58
CA ALA A 73 5.56 5.07 -14.37
C ALA A 73 6.93 5.78 -14.20
N ARG A 74 7.97 5.05 -13.77
CA ARG A 74 9.31 5.62 -13.56
C ARG A 74 9.85 6.25 -14.86
N GLN A 75 10.75 7.23 -14.70
CA GLN A 75 11.48 7.87 -15.81
C GLN A 75 10.62 8.65 -16.84
N ASN A 76 9.34 8.91 -16.56
CA ASN A 76 8.49 9.69 -17.46
C ASN A 76 8.67 11.22 -17.39
N GLY A 77 9.59 11.73 -16.56
CA GLY A 77 9.88 13.17 -16.46
C GLY A 77 9.10 13.93 -15.39
N LYS A 78 8.58 13.24 -14.35
CA LYS A 78 7.86 13.87 -13.22
C LYS A 78 8.71 14.91 -12.48
N SER A 79 10.00 14.62 -12.22
CA SER A 79 10.88 15.53 -11.49
C SER A 79 11.15 16.85 -12.25
N LEU A 80 11.30 16.79 -13.58
CA LEU A 80 11.43 17.99 -14.41
C LEU A 80 10.19 18.89 -14.28
N LEU A 81 8.99 18.28 -14.30
CA LEU A 81 7.73 19.01 -14.12
C LEU A 81 7.69 19.74 -12.77
N MET A 82 8.13 19.09 -11.70
CA MET A 82 8.20 19.70 -10.36
C MET A 82 9.16 20.89 -10.32
N ILE A 83 10.32 20.79 -10.97
CA ILE A 83 11.31 21.87 -11.06
C ILE A 83 10.71 23.09 -11.76
N VAL A 84 10.10 22.87 -12.94
CA VAL A 84 9.45 23.94 -13.71
C VAL A 84 8.33 24.60 -12.90
N LEU A 85 7.49 23.80 -12.24
CA LEU A 85 6.39 24.33 -11.43
C LEU A 85 6.89 25.11 -10.20
N ALA A 86 7.96 24.64 -9.56
CA ALA A 86 8.59 25.34 -8.44
C ALA A 86 9.11 26.72 -8.86
N LEU A 87 9.89 26.77 -9.94
CA LEU A 87 10.46 28.01 -10.46
C LEU A 87 9.38 28.97 -10.93
N TRP A 88 8.36 28.49 -11.66
CA TRP A 88 7.23 29.33 -12.05
C TRP A 88 6.52 29.93 -10.84
N ARG A 89 6.25 29.14 -9.78
CA ARG A 89 5.59 29.67 -8.58
C ARG A 89 6.42 30.74 -7.88
N VAL A 90 7.75 30.57 -7.84
CA VAL A 90 8.66 31.53 -7.21
C VAL A 90 8.82 32.80 -8.04
N TYR A 91 9.11 32.67 -9.34
CA TYR A 91 9.48 33.78 -10.21
C TYR A 91 8.28 34.52 -10.81
N VAL A 92 7.20 33.80 -11.17
CA VAL A 92 6.03 34.38 -11.84
C VAL A 92 4.95 34.75 -10.84
N LYS A 93 4.67 33.88 -9.86
CA LYS A 93 3.62 34.12 -8.85
C LYS A 93 4.12 34.77 -7.56
N GLY A 94 5.43 34.83 -7.33
CA GLY A 94 6.02 35.42 -6.13
C GLY A 94 5.74 34.63 -4.84
N GLY A 95 5.59 33.30 -4.92
CA GLY A 95 5.20 32.45 -3.81
C GLY A 95 6.34 31.77 -3.04
N VAL A 96 5.97 31.09 -1.96
CA VAL A 96 6.82 30.18 -1.19
C VAL A 96 6.52 28.73 -1.59
N VAL A 97 7.53 28.06 -2.13
CA VAL A 97 7.48 26.64 -2.51
C VAL A 97 8.23 25.80 -1.47
N VAL A 98 7.60 24.72 -1.03
CA VAL A 98 8.21 23.71 -0.17
C VAL A 98 8.30 22.40 -0.94
N GLY A 99 9.52 21.99 -1.26
CA GLY A 99 9.82 20.66 -1.76
C GLY A 99 10.04 19.71 -0.59
N THR A 100 9.41 18.54 -0.65
CA THR A 100 9.56 17.52 0.37
C THR A 100 9.40 16.12 -0.24
N ALA A 101 10.12 15.17 0.33
CA ALA A 101 10.06 13.76 -0.02
C ALA A 101 10.35 12.96 1.26
N GLN A 102 9.98 11.68 1.24
CA GLN A 102 10.39 10.74 2.29
C GLN A 102 11.93 10.63 2.35
N ASP A 103 12.57 10.54 1.18
CA ASP A 103 14.01 10.66 1.04
C ASP A 103 14.41 12.11 0.74
N LEU A 104 14.96 12.77 1.75
CA LEU A 104 15.45 14.15 1.66
C LEU A 104 16.45 14.33 0.51
N ALA A 105 17.27 13.32 0.19
CA ALA A 105 18.29 13.42 -0.86
C ALA A 105 17.68 13.66 -2.25
N ASN A 106 16.54 13.02 -2.56
CA ASN A 106 15.86 13.21 -3.85
C ASN A 106 15.30 14.62 -3.98
N SER A 107 14.67 15.14 -2.92
CA SER A 107 14.22 16.54 -2.88
C SER A 107 15.38 17.53 -3.02
N GLU A 108 16.50 17.27 -2.35
CA GLU A 108 17.69 18.12 -2.45
C GLU A 108 18.32 18.09 -3.85
N LYS A 109 18.26 16.96 -4.55
CA LYS A 109 18.70 16.83 -5.94
C LYS A 109 17.84 17.66 -6.88
N ALA A 110 16.51 17.49 -6.83
CA ALA A 110 15.59 18.28 -7.66
C ALA A 110 15.70 19.79 -7.39
N TRP A 111 15.88 20.18 -6.12
CA TRP A 111 16.14 21.57 -5.76
C TRP A 111 17.48 22.08 -6.32
N GLY A 112 18.53 21.26 -6.30
CA GLY A 112 19.82 21.59 -6.90
C GLY A 112 19.69 21.87 -8.41
N GLU A 113 19.00 20.99 -9.13
CA GLU A 113 18.71 21.18 -10.57
C GLU A 113 17.90 22.46 -10.83
N ALA A 114 16.93 22.79 -9.97
CA ALA A 114 16.18 24.05 -10.06
C ALA A 114 17.06 25.28 -9.84
N VAL A 115 17.99 25.23 -8.89
CA VAL A 115 18.96 26.30 -8.65
C VAL A 115 19.90 26.47 -9.84
N GLU A 116 20.42 25.38 -10.39
CA GLU A 116 21.29 25.43 -11.56
C GLU A 116 20.58 26.06 -12.76
N LEU A 117 19.30 25.73 -12.98
CA LEU A 117 18.50 26.32 -14.05
C LEU A 117 18.24 27.82 -13.82
N ALA A 118 17.96 28.22 -12.57
CA ALA A 118 17.78 29.62 -12.20
C ALA A 118 19.07 30.44 -12.32
N GLU A 119 20.21 29.94 -11.80
CA GLU A 119 21.52 30.59 -11.90
C GLU A 119 22.04 30.63 -13.34
N GLY A 120 21.67 29.64 -14.17
CA GLY A 120 22.02 29.57 -15.59
C GLY A 120 21.20 30.50 -16.50
N THR A 121 20.08 31.04 -16.01
CA THR A 121 19.19 31.94 -16.78
C THR A 121 19.43 33.39 -16.33
N PRO A 122 20.05 34.27 -17.14
CA PRO A 122 20.50 35.59 -16.68
C PRO A 122 19.42 36.46 -16.02
N GLU A 123 18.20 36.45 -16.56
CA GLU A 123 17.06 37.21 -16.02
C GLU A 123 16.57 36.66 -14.67
N LEU A 124 16.67 35.35 -14.44
CA LEU A 124 16.30 34.73 -13.17
C LEU A 124 17.42 34.87 -12.14
N ALA A 125 18.67 34.77 -12.58
CA ALA A 125 19.86 34.91 -11.75
C ALA A 125 19.94 36.31 -11.11
N SER A 126 19.55 37.38 -11.83
CA SER A 126 19.55 38.74 -11.28
C SER A 126 18.56 38.97 -10.14
N GLU A 127 17.51 38.14 -10.03
CA GLU A 127 16.51 38.24 -8.96
C GLU A 127 16.92 37.45 -7.70
N VAL A 128 17.95 36.60 -7.78
CA VAL A 128 18.39 35.76 -6.67
C VAL A 128 19.10 36.60 -5.61
N LEU A 129 18.48 36.68 -4.42
CA LEU A 129 19.08 37.30 -3.25
C LEU A 129 20.11 36.38 -2.57
N HIS A 130 19.75 35.11 -2.38
CA HIS A 130 20.60 34.16 -1.66
C HIS A 130 20.24 32.70 -1.95
N VAL A 131 21.27 31.87 -2.07
CA VAL A 131 21.18 30.41 -2.14
C VAL A 131 21.84 29.81 -0.90
N ASP A 132 21.05 29.26 0.01
CA ASP A 132 21.55 28.46 1.14
C ASP A 132 21.75 27.02 0.65
N LYS A 133 22.98 26.51 0.70
CA LYS A 133 23.33 25.13 0.35
C LYS A 133 23.59 24.25 1.58
N THR A 134 23.33 24.77 2.79
CA THR A 134 23.52 24.04 4.05
C THR A 134 22.54 22.88 4.16
N ASN A 135 23.05 21.68 4.49
CA ASN A 135 22.24 20.48 4.66
C ASN A 135 21.07 20.72 5.63
N GLY A 136 19.86 20.35 5.21
CA GLY A 136 18.62 20.55 5.97
C GLY A 136 18.10 22.00 6.02
N LYS A 137 18.78 22.97 5.37
CA LYS A 137 18.33 24.36 5.24
C LYS A 137 18.32 24.87 3.79
N LYS A 138 18.50 23.96 2.82
CA LYS A 138 18.61 24.31 1.41
C LYS A 138 17.45 25.17 0.93
N SER A 139 17.76 26.35 0.40
CA SER A 139 16.75 27.27 -0.12
C SER A 139 17.31 28.30 -1.09
N LEU A 140 16.50 28.65 -2.09
CA LEU A 140 16.70 29.72 -3.06
C LEU A 140 15.74 30.85 -2.69
N ARG A 141 16.25 32.04 -2.39
CA ARG A 141 15.44 33.22 -2.03
C ARG A 141 15.68 34.34 -3.03
N LEU A 142 14.59 34.98 -3.45
CA LEU A 142 14.62 36.15 -4.35
C LEU A 142 14.59 37.47 -3.58
N HIS A 143 14.95 38.56 -4.25
CA HIS A 143 14.83 39.92 -3.73
C HIS A 143 13.39 40.31 -3.37
N SER A 144 12.40 39.74 -4.05
CA SER A 144 10.97 39.92 -3.75
C SER A 144 10.52 39.28 -2.42
N GLY A 145 11.34 38.40 -1.85
CA GLY A 145 10.99 37.57 -0.69
C GLY A 145 10.41 36.20 -1.05
N ALA A 146 10.09 35.95 -2.33
CA ALA A 146 9.70 34.62 -2.82
C ALA A 146 10.82 33.60 -2.59
N GLN A 147 10.47 32.33 -2.37
CA GLN A 147 11.44 31.32 -1.94
C GLN A 147 11.07 29.91 -2.39
N TYR A 148 12.04 29.15 -2.89
CA TYR A 148 11.97 27.69 -2.98
C TYR A 148 12.87 27.04 -1.94
N ARG A 149 12.33 26.21 -1.07
CA ARG A 149 13.08 25.55 0.00
C ARG A 149 12.75 24.07 0.13
N ILE A 150 13.70 23.33 0.70
CA ILE A 150 13.49 21.94 1.10
C ILE A 150 13.14 21.85 2.58
N ALA A 151 12.15 21.02 2.90
CA ALA A 151 11.81 20.67 4.27
C ALA A 151 11.73 19.15 4.43
N ALA A 152 12.35 18.64 5.51
CA ALA A 152 12.14 17.26 5.91
C ALA A 152 10.67 17.05 6.29
N ALA A 153 10.09 15.93 5.86
CA ALA A 153 8.70 15.53 6.11
C ALA A 153 8.44 15.11 7.59
N SER A 154 9.01 15.86 8.55
CA SER A 154 8.91 15.59 9.99
C SER A 154 8.10 16.68 10.69
N ARG A 155 7.45 16.32 11.83
CA ARG A 155 6.65 17.25 12.65
C ARG A 155 7.36 18.55 13.02
N ARG A 156 8.69 18.55 13.18
CA ARG A 156 9.48 19.73 13.56
C ARG A 156 9.91 20.57 12.35
N GLY A 157 10.12 19.96 11.18
CA GLY A 157 10.69 20.64 10.02
C GLY A 157 9.72 21.57 9.27
N ALA A 158 8.43 21.23 9.25
CA ALA A 158 7.47 21.89 8.37
C ALA A 158 6.56 22.94 9.04
N ARG A 159 6.30 22.85 10.36
CA ARG A 159 5.29 23.69 11.06
C ARG A 159 5.65 25.19 11.20
N GLY A 160 6.83 25.63 10.77
CA GLY A 160 7.33 26.99 10.98
C GLY A 160 7.00 28.00 9.87
N PHE A 161 6.37 27.57 8.78
CA PHE A 161 6.24 28.40 7.58
C PHE A 161 4.86 28.27 6.93
N THR A 162 4.50 29.27 6.13
CA THR A 162 3.32 29.26 5.26
C THR A 162 3.78 29.00 3.83
N ALA A 163 3.19 28.02 3.15
CA ALA A 163 3.55 27.63 1.79
C ALA A 163 2.41 27.90 0.82
N ASP A 164 2.77 28.38 -0.37
CA ASP A 164 1.85 28.62 -1.49
C ASP A 164 1.83 27.41 -2.44
N LEU A 165 2.89 26.61 -2.45
CA LEU A 165 2.95 25.35 -3.18
C LEU A 165 3.76 24.33 -2.40
N ILE A 166 3.19 23.14 -2.20
CA ILE A 166 3.91 21.98 -1.67
C ILE A 166 4.11 20.99 -2.81
N LEU A 167 5.34 20.52 -2.96
CA LEU A 167 5.72 19.51 -3.93
C LEU A 167 6.16 18.25 -3.19
N LEU A 168 5.36 17.18 -3.31
CA LEU A 168 5.60 15.86 -2.74
C LEU A 168 5.99 14.90 -3.86
N ASP A 169 7.25 14.44 -3.85
CA ASP A 169 7.71 13.36 -4.74
C ASP A 169 7.60 12.00 -4.06
N GLU A 170 7.37 10.96 -4.85
CA GLU A 170 7.24 9.56 -4.41
C GLU A 170 6.24 9.40 -3.25
N LEU A 171 5.02 9.95 -3.40
CA LEU A 171 3.97 9.88 -2.36
C LEU A 171 3.66 8.44 -1.91
N ARG A 172 3.94 7.44 -2.77
CA ARG A 172 3.85 6.02 -2.42
C ARG A 172 4.64 5.62 -1.17
N GLU A 173 5.68 6.36 -0.81
CA GLU A 173 6.51 6.05 0.37
C GLU A 173 5.83 6.46 1.69
N HIS A 174 4.75 7.23 1.65
CA HIS A 174 4.05 7.70 2.85
C HIS A 174 3.22 6.59 3.50
N GLN A 175 3.82 5.91 4.48
CA GLN A 175 3.22 4.82 5.25
C GLN A 175 2.29 5.28 6.38
N SER A 176 2.25 6.59 6.67
CA SER A 176 1.30 7.18 7.62
C SER A 176 0.99 8.63 7.27
N PHE A 177 -0.07 9.17 7.88
CA PHE A 177 -0.46 10.57 7.70
C PHE A 177 0.40 11.58 8.47
N ASP A 178 1.38 11.15 9.26
CA ASP A 178 2.17 12.07 10.10
C ASP A 178 2.95 13.09 9.26
N SER A 179 3.64 12.62 8.22
CA SER A 179 4.41 13.46 7.29
C SER A 179 3.50 14.34 6.45
N TRP A 180 2.41 13.78 5.93
CA TRP A 180 1.37 14.54 5.22
C TRP A 180 0.84 15.70 6.07
N ALA A 181 0.34 15.41 7.27
CA ALA A 181 -0.25 16.40 8.16
C ALA A 181 0.76 17.44 8.67
N ALA A 182 2.05 17.10 8.75
CA ALA A 182 3.08 18.04 9.13
C ALA A 182 3.31 19.13 8.07
N VAL A 183 3.25 18.77 6.78
CA VAL A 183 3.58 19.67 5.68
C VAL A 183 2.33 20.34 5.11
N THR A 184 1.27 19.59 4.81
CA THR A 184 0.11 20.12 4.09
C THR A 184 -0.68 21.16 4.87
N LYS A 185 -0.59 21.17 6.20
CA LYS A 185 -1.26 22.21 7.02
C LYS A 185 -0.62 23.59 6.92
N THR A 186 0.56 23.71 6.31
CA THR A 186 1.22 25.00 6.05
C THR A 186 0.56 25.83 4.95
N THR A 187 -0.35 25.23 4.16
CA THR A 187 -1.08 25.90 3.08
C THR A 187 -2.42 26.51 3.54
N MET A 188 -2.88 26.19 4.75
CA MET A 188 -4.23 26.54 5.24
C MET A 188 -4.52 28.05 5.19
N ALA A 189 -3.50 28.89 5.42
CA ALA A 189 -3.64 30.35 5.42
C ALA A 189 -3.57 30.99 4.03
N ARG A 190 -3.39 30.19 2.96
CA ARG A 190 -3.20 30.65 1.58
C ARG A 190 -4.37 30.21 0.70
N PRO A 191 -5.22 31.14 0.22
CA PRO A 191 -6.36 30.81 -0.62
C PRO A 191 -6.00 30.11 -1.93
N ASP A 192 -4.86 30.46 -2.53
CA ASP A 192 -4.38 29.98 -3.82
C ASP A 192 -3.35 28.84 -3.71
N ALA A 193 -3.20 28.25 -2.52
CA ALA A 193 -2.19 27.23 -2.29
C ALA A 193 -2.60 25.83 -2.77
N GLN A 194 -1.64 25.11 -3.32
CA GLN A 194 -1.82 23.74 -3.82
C GLN A 194 -0.79 22.77 -3.23
N VAL A 195 -1.20 21.51 -3.11
CA VAL A 195 -0.35 20.38 -2.77
C VAL A 195 -0.27 19.46 -3.99
N TRP A 196 0.90 19.33 -4.58
CA TRP A 196 1.14 18.46 -5.73
C TRP A 196 1.84 17.19 -5.28
N CYS A 197 1.23 16.06 -5.58
CA CYS A 197 1.71 14.73 -5.24
C CYS A 197 2.05 13.99 -6.53
N LEU A 198 3.34 13.81 -6.79
CA LEU A 198 3.82 13.05 -7.93
C LEU A 198 4.32 11.70 -7.43
N SER A 199 3.94 10.62 -8.13
CA SER A 199 4.35 9.27 -7.75
C SER A 199 4.21 8.33 -8.95
N ASN A 200 4.74 7.12 -8.86
CA ASN A 200 4.13 5.98 -9.56
C ASN A 200 3.19 5.24 -8.59
N ALA A 201 2.57 4.16 -9.07
CA ALA A 201 1.68 3.37 -8.24
C ALA A 201 2.39 2.85 -6.99
N GLY A 202 1.66 2.92 -5.89
CA GLY A 202 2.09 2.42 -4.61
C GLY A 202 1.69 0.97 -4.39
N ASP A 203 1.79 0.56 -3.14
CA ASP A 203 1.34 -0.74 -2.66
C ASP A 203 0.52 -0.58 -1.37
N HIS A 204 0.31 -1.68 -0.65
CA HIS A 204 -0.43 -1.67 0.60
C HIS A 204 0.23 -0.82 1.71
N LEU A 205 1.52 -0.51 1.62
CA LEU A 205 2.22 0.41 2.52
C LEU A 205 2.00 1.87 2.13
N SER A 206 1.52 2.16 0.92
CA SER A 206 1.30 3.52 0.41
C SER A 206 0.01 4.16 0.93
N VAL A 207 -0.11 4.27 2.25
CA VAL A 207 -1.34 4.66 2.97
C VAL A 207 -1.92 5.99 2.49
N VAL A 208 -1.09 7.04 2.40
CA VAL A 208 -1.58 8.39 2.03
C VAL A 208 -1.98 8.42 0.56
N LEU A 209 -1.17 7.83 -0.32
CA LEU A 209 -1.47 7.78 -1.74
C LEU A 209 -2.75 6.98 -2.02
N ALA A 210 -2.92 5.83 -1.37
CA ALA A 210 -4.11 4.99 -1.51
C ALA A 210 -5.37 5.75 -1.06
N HIS A 211 -5.31 6.46 0.06
CA HIS A 211 -6.43 7.26 0.56
C HIS A 211 -6.83 8.37 -0.41
N LEU A 212 -5.87 9.18 -0.89
CA LEU A 212 -6.15 10.28 -1.81
C LEU A 212 -6.65 9.78 -3.16
N ARG A 213 -6.07 8.67 -3.66
CA ARG A 213 -6.54 8.00 -4.87
C ARG A 213 -7.98 7.51 -4.71
N ASN A 214 -8.33 6.91 -3.57
CA ASN A 214 -9.69 6.43 -3.29
C ASN A 214 -10.72 7.57 -3.24
N ILE A 215 -10.35 8.75 -2.72
CA ILE A 215 -11.22 9.95 -2.77
C ILE A 215 -11.52 10.31 -4.23
N ALA A 216 -10.49 10.45 -5.05
CA ALA A 216 -10.65 10.83 -6.45
C ALA A 216 -11.35 9.76 -7.29
N HIS A 217 -11.04 8.48 -7.07
CA HIS A 217 -11.69 7.35 -7.74
C HIS A 217 -13.18 7.27 -7.40
N ARG A 218 -13.56 7.56 -6.15
CA ARG A 218 -14.98 7.64 -5.75
C ARG A 218 -15.74 8.71 -6.53
N GLN A 219 -15.12 9.88 -6.74
CA GLN A 219 -15.71 10.97 -7.55
C GLN A 219 -15.84 10.62 -9.03
N LEU A 220 -15.08 9.62 -9.50
CA LEU A 220 -15.08 9.11 -10.87
C LEU A 220 -15.83 7.78 -11.01
N ASP A 221 -16.67 7.42 -10.03
CA ASP A 221 -17.44 6.17 -10.00
C ASP A 221 -16.58 4.90 -10.10
N TRP A 222 -15.47 4.88 -9.36
CA TRP A 222 -14.55 3.74 -9.21
C TRP A 222 -14.14 3.11 -10.55
N PRO A 223 -13.39 3.84 -11.40
CA PRO A 223 -13.08 3.39 -12.77
C PRO A 223 -12.27 2.07 -12.82
N ASP A 224 -11.63 1.69 -11.71
CA ASP A 224 -10.87 0.45 -11.55
C ASP A 224 -11.55 -0.59 -10.63
N GLY A 225 -12.80 -0.34 -10.24
CA GLY A 225 -13.50 -1.09 -9.21
C GLY A 225 -13.22 -0.57 -7.80
N LYS A 226 -14.23 -0.68 -6.93
CA LYS A 226 -14.14 -0.27 -5.54
C LYS A 226 -13.41 -1.33 -4.71
N PRO A 227 -12.38 -0.98 -3.90
CA PRO A 227 -11.74 -1.95 -3.03
C PRO A 227 -12.67 -2.41 -1.89
N ASP A 228 -12.68 -3.71 -1.59
CA ASP A 228 -13.57 -4.33 -0.59
C ASP A 228 -13.48 -3.73 0.82
N HIS A 229 -12.30 -3.22 1.19
CA HIS A 229 -12.03 -2.66 2.52
C HIS A 229 -12.44 -1.17 2.64
N VAL A 230 -12.88 -0.53 1.55
CA VAL A 230 -13.32 0.86 1.58
C VAL A 230 -14.83 0.87 1.81
N GLU A 231 -15.27 1.36 2.98
CA GLU A 231 -16.69 1.53 3.24
C GLU A 231 -17.30 2.66 2.39
N ASP A 232 -18.59 2.54 2.05
CA ASP A 232 -19.38 3.55 1.31
C ASP A 232 -19.67 4.82 2.12
N GLN A 233 -19.04 5.00 3.28
CA GLN A 233 -19.26 6.20 4.08
C GLN A 233 -18.72 7.42 3.32
N ALA A 234 -19.60 8.06 2.55
CA ALA A 234 -19.50 9.47 2.25
C ALA A 234 -19.66 10.21 3.58
N PRO A 235 -18.85 11.23 3.88
CA PRO A 235 -19.20 12.13 4.97
C PRO A 235 -20.62 12.66 4.71
N ASP A 236 -21.48 12.62 5.73
CA ASP A 236 -22.93 12.92 5.69
C ASP A 236 -23.30 14.36 5.27
N ASP A 237 -22.35 15.18 4.80
CA ASP A 237 -22.58 16.58 4.47
C ASP A 237 -22.29 16.86 2.98
N GLU A 238 -23.36 17.28 2.28
CA GLU A 238 -23.53 17.60 0.86
C GLU A 238 -22.66 18.74 0.32
N ALA A 239 -21.34 18.68 0.49
CA ALA A 239 -20.41 19.47 -0.31
C ALA A 239 -19.65 18.53 -1.24
N GLU A 240 -19.95 18.58 -2.54
CA GLU A 240 -19.07 18.05 -3.57
C GLU A 240 -17.73 18.81 -3.51
N ASP A 241 -16.82 18.35 -2.66
CA ASP A 241 -15.46 18.89 -2.54
C ASP A 241 -14.64 18.40 -3.75
N ASP A 242 -14.71 19.16 -4.83
CA ASP A 242 -13.97 18.92 -6.07
C ASP A 242 -12.50 19.41 -6.00
N SER A 243 -11.98 19.64 -4.80
CA SER A 243 -10.64 20.17 -4.58
C SER A 243 -9.50 19.15 -4.74
N VAL A 244 -9.82 17.88 -5.02
CA VAL A 244 -8.84 16.83 -5.34
C VAL A 244 -8.89 16.49 -6.83
N GLY A 245 -7.80 16.79 -7.54
CA GLY A 245 -7.62 16.41 -8.95
C GLY A 245 -6.72 15.19 -9.07
N ILE A 246 -7.16 14.16 -9.81
CA ILE A 246 -6.31 13.00 -10.16
C ILE A 246 -6.00 13.00 -11.65
N PHE A 247 -4.77 12.62 -11.99
CA PHE A 247 -4.29 12.45 -13.35
C PHE A 247 -3.34 11.24 -13.38
N GLU A 248 -3.84 10.11 -13.85
CA GLU A 248 -3.19 8.81 -13.72
C GLU A 248 -2.92 8.18 -15.10
N TRP A 249 -1.65 8.18 -15.48
CA TRP A 249 -1.09 7.40 -16.57
C TRP A 249 -0.69 6.02 -16.04
N SER A 250 -1.65 5.09 -16.12
CA SER A 250 -1.46 3.70 -15.72
C SER A 250 -2.03 2.76 -16.77
N ALA A 251 -1.51 1.53 -16.82
CA ALA A 251 -2.12 0.47 -17.57
C ALA A 251 -3.44 0.02 -16.89
N PRO A 252 -4.46 -0.40 -17.66
CA PRO A 252 -5.70 -0.90 -17.09
C PRO A 252 -5.46 -2.10 -16.14
N PRO A 253 -6.17 -2.21 -15.00
CA PRO A 253 -6.06 -3.36 -14.12
C PRO A 253 -6.29 -4.69 -14.88
N GLY A 254 -5.47 -5.70 -14.60
CA GLY A 254 -5.61 -7.03 -15.20
C GLY A 254 -5.26 -7.12 -16.70
N CYS A 255 -4.70 -6.07 -17.32
CA CYS A 255 -4.26 -6.14 -18.70
C CYS A 255 -3.13 -7.16 -18.90
N ASP A 256 -2.95 -7.65 -20.13
CA ASP A 256 -1.76 -8.44 -20.49
C ASP A 256 -0.51 -7.57 -20.28
N PRO A 257 0.47 -7.99 -19.47
CA PRO A 257 1.71 -7.25 -19.28
C PRO A 257 2.53 -7.02 -20.56
N LYS A 258 2.24 -7.73 -21.65
CA LYS A 258 2.86 -7.55 -22.98
C LYS A 258 2.08 -6.61 -23.91
N ASP A 259 0.95 -6.07 -23.46
CA ASP A 259 0.14 -5.16 -24.26
C ASP A 259 0.86 -3.82 -24.45
N ARG A 260 1.16 -3.52 -25.72
CA ARG A 260 1.86 -2.30 -26.15
C ARG A 260 0.99 -1.06 -25.97
N HIS A 261 -0.33 -1.18 -26.06
CA HIS A 261 -1.23 -0.07 -25.75
C HIS A 261 -1.21 0.25 -24.26
N ALA A 262 -1.20 -0.77 -23.40
CA ALA A 262 -1.03 -0.60 -21.96
C ALA A 262 0.32 0.06 -21.62
N TRP A 263 1.40 -0.32 -22.31
CA TRP A 263 2.72 0.33 -22.16
C TRP A 263 2.67 1.81 -22.50
N ALA A 264 2.05 2.17 -23.63
CA ALA A 264 1.87 3.55 -24.06
C ALA A 264 1.01 4.37 -23.08
N GLN A 265 -0.04 3.79 -22.52
CA GLN A 265 -0.88 4.47 -21.52
C GLN A 265 -0.14 4.77 -20.21
N ALA A 266 0.68 3.84 -19.74
CA ALA A 266 1.44 3.99 -18.49
C ALA A 266 2.71 4.85 -18.62
N ASN A 267 3.27 4.90 -19.84
CA ASN A 267 4.55 5.56 -20.14
C ASN A 267 4.36 6.69 -21.15
N PRO A 268 3.84 7.85 -20.74
CA PRO A 268 3.60 8.96 -21.65
C PRO A 268 4.88 9.53 -22.32
N ALA A 269 6.07 9.20 -21.82
CA ALA A 269 7.35 9.57 -22.44
C ALA A 269 7.88 8.51 -23.45
N LEU A 270 7.13 7.44 -23.68
CA LEU A 270 7.46 6.39 -24.66
C LEU A 270 7.54 6.96 -26.07
N GLY A 271 8.61 6.61 -26.78
CA GLY A 271 8.92 7.10 -28.11
C GLY A 271 9.67 8.44 -28.13
N VAL A 272 9.85 9.10 -26.98
CA VAL A 272 10.61 10.35 -26.85
C VAL A 272 11.86 10.14 -25.99
N THR A 273 11.70 9.86 -24.69
CA THR A 273 12.83 9.59 -23.77
C THR A 273 12.89 8.13 -23.32
N ILE A 274 11.76 7.41 -23.37
CA ILE A 274 11.67 5.98 -23.09
C ILE A 274 11.53 5.23 -24.41
N THR A 275 12.25 4.13 -24.59
CA THR A 275 12.13 3.28 -25.78
C THR A 275 11.28 2.04 -25.49
N GLU A 276 10.57 1.53 -26.50
CA GLU A 276 9.82 0.26 -26.38
C GLU A 276 10.75 -0.88 -25.96
N ARG A 277 11.99 -0.89 -26.47
CA ARG A 277 13.02 -1.86 -26.10
C ARG A 277 13.34 -1.85 -24.60
N ALA A 278 13.37 -0.67 -23.97
CA ALA A 278 13.63 -0.57 -22.53
C ALA A 278 12.49 -1.19 -21.72
N ILE A 279 11.24 -0.93 -22.10
CA ILE A 279 10.06 -1.53 -21.46
C ILE A 279 10.05 -3.06 -21.67
N ALA A 280 10.30 -3.53 -22.89
CA ALA A 280 10.40 -4.96 -23.18
C ALA A 280 11.53 -5.66 -22.40
N SER A 281 12.65 -4.97 -22.20
CA SER A 281 13.75 -5.47 -21.36
C SER A 281 13.32 -5.59 -19.91
N ALA A 282 12.67 -4.56 -19.33
CA ALA A 282 12.17 -4.60 -17.97
C ALA A 282 11.15 -5.72 -17.78
N TYR A 283 10.23 -5.91 -18.74
CA TYR A 283 9.28 -7.03 -18.72
C TYR A 283 9.97 -8.39 -18.67
N ALA A 284 11.10 -8.56 -19.35
CA ALA A 284 11.83 -9.82 -19.39
C ALA A 284 12.65 -10.10 -18.11
N THR A 285 13.01 -9.06 -17.34
CA THR A 285 13.94 -9.17 -16.21
C THR A 285 13.28 -8.99 -14.84
N ASP A 286 12.22 -8.20 -14.77
CA ASP A 286 11.63 -7.78 -13.50
C ASP A 286 10.62 -8.82 -12.99
N PRO A 287 10.56 -9.08 -11.68
CA PRO A 287 9.42 -9.78 -11.09
C PRO A 287 8.11 -9.08 -11.46
N ALA A 288 7.05 -9.85 -11.71
CA ALA A 288 5.78 -9.29 -12.21
C ALA A 288 5.21 -8.13 -11.35
N PRO A 289 5.23 -8.16 -10.00
CA PRO A 289 4.77 -7.02 -9.20
C PRO A 289 5.64 -5.76 -9.35
N VAL A 290 6.94 -5.94 -9.56
CA VAL A 290 7.89 -4.84 -9.79
C VAL A 290 7.61 -4.21 -11.15
N PHE A 291 7.45 -5.01 -12.20
CA PHE A 291 7.09 -4.50 -13.52
C PHE A 291 5.74 -3.76 -13.50
N ALA A 292 4.75 -4.32 -12.80
CA ALA A 292 3.43 -3.70 -12.65
C ALA A 292 3.52 -2.32 -12.00
N ALA A 293 4.20 -2.18 -10.86
CA ALA A 293 4.32 -0.91 -10.16
C ALA A 293 5.22 0.09 -10.90
N GLU A 294 6.41 -0.35 -11.32
CA GLU A 294 7.47 0.55 -11.78
C GLU A 294 7.29 0.97 -13.25
N VAL A 295 6.71 0.10 -14.09
CA VAL A 295 6.62 0.29 -15.55
C VAL A 295 5.17 0.44 -16.02
N LEU A 296 4.22 -0.28 -15.44
CA LEU A 296 2.80 -0.17 -15.79
C LEU A 296 2.04 0.83 -14.92
N CYS A 297 2.66 1.36 -13.86
CA CYS A 297 2.01 2.21 -12.87
C CYS A 297 0.69 1.60 -12.36
N GLN A 298 0.66 0.27 -12.23
CA GLN A 298 -0.44 -0.48 -11.65
C GLN A 298 -0.19 -0.68 -10.17
N TRP A 299 -1.26 -0.73 -9.39
CA TRP A 299 -1.19 -1.09 -7.97
C TRP A 299 -1.08 -2.61 -7.87
N PRO A 300 0.11 -3.17 -7.61
CA PRO A 300 0.21 -4.60 -7.36
C PRO A 300 -0.55 -4.92 -6.08
N LEU A 301 -1.34 -5.99 -6.11
CA LEU A 301 -2.07 -6.49 -4.93
C LEU A 301 -1.10 -6.91 -3.80
N THR A 302 0.19 -7.13 -4.11
CA THR A 302 1.26 -7.55 -3.19
C THR A 302 2.63 -7.11 -3.73
N VAL A 303 3.45 -6.41 -2.92
CA VAL A 303 4.86 -6.05 -3.28
C VAL A 303 5.88 -6.90 -2.54
N THR A 304 5.62 -7.24 -1.28
CA THR A 304 6.35 -8.31 -0.60
C THR A 304 5.66 -9.61 -0.98
N PRO A 305 6.35 -10.61 -1.56
CA PRO A 305 5.77 -11.94 -1.64
C PRO A 305 5.40 -12.34 -0.22
N GLY A 306 4.15 -12.74 -0.02
CA GLY A 306 3.72 -13.34 1.24
C GLY A 306 4.59 -14.55 1.61
N PRO A 307 4.35 -15.15 2.78
CA PRO A 307 5.15 -16.28 3.27
C PRO A 307 5.13 -17.52 2.35
N PHE A 308 4.29 -17.55 1.31
CA PHE A 308 4.04 -18.72 0.48
C PHE A 308 4.38 -18.49 -1.00
N PRO A 309 4.74 -19.56 -1.74
CA PRO A 309 4.98 -19.49 -3.17
C PRO A 309 3.76 -18.92 -3.93
N PRO A 310 3.97 -18.08 -4.96
CA PRO A 310 2.86 -17.52 -5.75
C PRO A 310 1.90 -18.60 -6.26
N GLY A 311 0.60 -18.36 -6.11
CA GLY A 311 -0.48 -19.25 -6.55
C GLY A 311 -0.73 -20.49 -5.66
N SER A 312 0.18 -20.83 -4.73
CA SER A 312 -0.02 -21.99 -3.85
C SER A 312 -1.26 -21.82 -2.96
N TRP A 313 -1.44 -20.63 -2.37
CA TRP A 313 -2.61 -20.28 -1.57
C TRP A 313 -3.92 -20.42 -2.35
N ASP A 314 -4.05 -19.70 -3.47
CA ASP A 314 -5.26 -19.69 -4.30
C ASP A 314 -5.64 -21.09 -4.80
N SER A 315 -4.64 -21.92 -5.14
CA SER A 315 -4.85 -23.30 -5.59
C SER A 315 -5.41 -24.24 -4.52
N THR A 316 -5.30 -23.85 -3.25
CA THR A 316 -5.80 -24.61 -2.09
C THR A 316 -7.10 -24.04 -1.51
N ARG A 317 -7.64 -22.98 -2.10
CA ARG A 317 -8.95 -22.45 -1.70
C ARG A 317 -10.08 -23.35 -2.23
N ASP A 318 -10.98 -23.74 -1.34
CA ASP A 318 -12.19 -24.50 -1.66
C ASP A 318 -13.30 -24.11 -0.68
N ASP A 319 -14.18 -23.20 -1.09
CA ASP A 319 -15.26 -22.67 -0.24
C ASP A 319 -16.34 -23.71 0.10
N ASN A 320 -16.31 -24.89 -0.55
CA ASN A 320 -17.19 -26.02 -0.24
C ASN A 320 -16.49 -27.08 0.62
N SER A 321 -15.27 -26.80 1.07
CA SER A 321 -14.49 -27.73 1.89
C SER A 321 -15.14 -27.96 3.24
N THR A 322 -15.21 -29.22 3.69
CA THR A 322 -15.78 -29.57 4.99
C THR A 322 -14.88 -30.54 5.74
N ILE A 323 -14.89 -30.46 7.08
CA ILE A 323 -14.25 -31.44 7.95
C ILE A 323 -15.11 -32.72 7.99
N ALA A 324 -14.49 -33.88 7.80
CA ALA A 324 -15.12 -35.19 7.92
C ALA A 324 -15.72 -35.40 9.31
N THR A 325 -16.83 -36.14 9.39
CA THR A 325 -17.64 -36.24 10.61
C THR A 325 -16.88 -36.89 11.78
N ASP A 326 -16.02 -37.87 11.47
CA ASP A 326 -15.19 -38.62 12.43
C ASP A 326 -13.82 -37.98 12.69
N SER A 327 -13.50 -36.87 12.01
CA SER A 327 -12.21 -36.22 12.16
C SER A 327 -12.12 -35.42 13.46
N PRO A 328 -10.98 -35.49 14.19
CA PRO A 328 -10.77 -34.63 15.33
C PRO A 328 -10.74 -33.16 14.91
N ARG A 329 -11.36 -32.33 15.74
CA ARG A 329 -11.49 -30.89 15.53
C ARG A 329 -10.52 -30.16 16.45
N VAL A 330 -9.53 -29.52 15.85
CA VAL A 330 -8.47 -28.80 16.58
C VAL A 330 -8.63 -27.32 16.36
N VAL A 331 -8.69 -26.56 17.45
CA VAL A 331 -8.76 -25.09 17.41
C VAL A 331 -7.36 -24.53 17.58
N GLY A 332 -6.91 -23.68 16.66
CA GLY A 332 -5.75 -22.82 16.85
C GLY A 332 -6.20 -21.40 17.18
N LEU A 333 -5.49 -20.72 18.06
CA LEU A 333 -5.77 -19.33 18.39
C LEU A 333 -4.54 -18.44 18.32
N ASP A 334 -4.78 -17.19 17.90
CA ASP A 334 -3.81 -16.12 18.01
C ASP A 334 -4.48 -14.77 18.23
N MET A 335 -3.68 -13.80 18.66
CA MET A 335 -4.13 -12.45 18.99
C MET A 335 -3.27 -11.43 18.25
N ALA A 336 -3.92 -10.39 17.73
CA ALA A 336 -3.25 -9.29 17.06
C ALA A 336 -2.14 -8.68 17.92
N TRP A 337 -1.10 -8.15 17.28
CA TRP A 337 0.06 -7.56 17.98
C TRP A 337 -0.32 -6.47 18.98
N ASN A 338 -1.26 -5.60 18.59
CA ASN A 338 -1.82 -4.52 19.40
C ASN A 338 -2.92 -5.00 20.38
N ARG A 339 -3.23 -6.29 20.41
CA ARG A 339 -4.27 -6.93 21.23
C ARG A 339 -5.71 -6.50 20.92
N SER A 340 -5.97 -5.89 19.76
CA SER A 340 -7.32 -5.43 19.43
C SER A 340 -8.30 -6.57 19.16
N THR A 341 -7.82 -7.67 18.58
CA THR A 341 -8.63 -8.77 18.06
C THR A 341 -8.02 -10.13 18.41
N VAL A 342 -8.88 -11.12 18.65
CA VAL A 342 -8.50 -12.54 18.78
C VAL A 342 -9.15 -13.33 17.65
N THR A 343 -8.40 -14.27 17.07
CA THR A 343 -8.86 -15.14 15.99
C THR A 343 -8.79 -16.60 16.41
N LEU A 344 -9.83 -17.36 16.10
CA LEU A 344 -9.92 -18.81 16.25
C LEU A 344 -10.02 -19.46 14.87
N ALA A 345 -9.08 -20.33 14.55
CA ALA A 345 -9.11 -21.19 13.38
C ALA A 345 -9.45 -22.62 13.80
N LEU A 346 -10.22 -23.32 12.98
CA LEU A 346 -10.60 -24.72 13.18
C LEU A 346 -9.93 -25.56 12.09
N ALA A 347 -9.27 -26.65 12.49
CA ALA A 347 -8.67 -27.61 11.57
C ALA A 347 -9.20 -29.03 11.81
N GLY A 348 -9.27 -29.79 10.73
CA GLY A 348 -9.65 -31.21 10.72
C GLY A 348 -9.20 -31.88 9.42
N ARG A 349 -9.52 -33.16 9.25
CA ARG A 349 -9.32 -33.90 8.00
C ARG A 349 -10.62 -33.93 7.20
N ARG A 350 -10.48 -33.88 5.88
CA ARG A 350 -11.54 -34.15 4.91
C ARG A 350 -11.70 -35.66 4.70
N ASP A 351 -12.79 -36.06 4.04
CA ASP A 351 -13.04 -37.46 3.66
C ASP A 351 -11.96 -38.01 2.71
N ASP A 352 -11.32 -37.15 1.92
CA ASP A 352 -10.19 -37.47 1.04
C ASP A 352 -8.83 -37.54 1.78
N GLY A 353 -8.83 -37.32 3.10
CA GLY A 353 -7.65 -37.35 3.96
C GLY A 353 -6.81 -36.08 3.98
N MET A 354 -7.11 -35.08 3.13
CA MET A 354 -6.45 -33.78 3.13
C MET A 354 -6.80 -32.99 4.40
N ALA A 355 -5.92 -32.05 4.78
CA ALA A 355 -6.23 -31.12 5.86
C ALA A 355 -7.30 -30.10 5.40
N HIS A 356 -8.15 -29.70 6.32
CA HIS A 356 -9.08 -28.57 6.18
C HIS A 356 -8.73 -27.54 7.25
N VAL A 357 -8.78 -26.25 6.91
CA VAL A 357 -8.72 -25.16 7.90
C VAL A 357 -9.70 -24.04 7.56
N GLU A 358 -10.40 -23.51 8.57
CA GLU A 358 -11.33 -22.39 8.44
C GLU A 358 -11.22 -21.43 9.63
N ILE A 359 -11.59 -20.16 9.44
CA ILE A 359 -11.73 -19.21 10.56
C ILE A 359 -13.15 -19.31 11.11
N THR A 360 -13.29 -19.71 12.38
CA THR A 360 -14.60 -19.89 13.02
C THR A 360 -15.06 -18.68 13.82
N ALA A 361 -14.13 -17.86 14.30
CA ALA A 361 -14.43 -16.62 15.00
C ALA A 361 -13.26 -15.64 14.95
N GLN A 362 -13.56 -14.36 14.72
CA GLN A 362 -12.64 -13.25 14.89
C GLN A 362 -13.41 -12.07 15.49
N ARG A 363 -13.02 -11.62 16.68
CA ARG A 363 -13.75 -10.58 17.42
C ARG A 363 -12.80 -9.69 18.22
N ALA A 364 -13.27 -8.49 18.54
CA ALA A 364 -12.54 -7.55 19.40
C ALA A 364 -12.47 -8.04 20.84
N GLY A 365 -11.34 -7.80 21.50
CA GLY A 365 -11.08 -8.24 22.87
C GLY A 365 -10.94 -9.77 23.01
N SER A 366 -10.66 -10.23 24.24
CA SER A 366 -10.38 -11.64 24.53
C SER A 366 -11.35 -12.31 25.51
N ASP A 367 -12.18 -11.54 26.20
CA ASP A 367 -13.03 -12.04 27.30
C ASP A 367 -14.05 -13.10 26.84
N TRP A 368 -14.41 -13.08 25.56
CA TRP A 368 -15.34 -14.02 24.96
C TRP A 368 -14.72 -15.39 24.66
N VAL A 369 -13.39 -15.51 24.58
CA VAL A 369 -12.70 -16.66 23.99
C VAL A 369 -12.91 -17.93 24.82
N ALA A 370 -12.61 -17.88 26.11
CA ALA A 370 -12.74 -19.05 26.98
C ALA A 370 -14.21 -19.51 27.14
N PRO A 371 -15.21 -18.63 27.41
CA PRO A 371 -16.62 -19.02 27.41
C PRO A 371 -17.08 -19.63 26.09
N TRP A 372 -16.70 -19.02 24.96
CA TRP A 372 -17.13 -19.48 23.63
C TRP A 372 -16.59 -20.88 23.30
N LEU A 373 -15.34 -21.17 23.70
CA LEU A 373 -14.75 -22.50 23.54
C LEU A 373 -15.34 -23.51 24.53
N ALA A 374 -15.62 -23.11 25.77
CA ALA A 374 -16.21 -23.97 26.79
C ALA A 374 -17.60 -24.49 26.38
N GLU A 375 -18.45 -23.64 25.80
CA GLU A 375 -19.74 -24.02 25.21
C GLU A 375 -19.62 -25.08 24.11
N ARG A 376 -18.45 -25.20 23.48
CA ARG A 376 -18.17 -26.08 22.34
C ARG A 376 -17.20 -27.21 22.69
N ARG A 377 -16.88 -27.37 23.98
CA ARG A 377 -15.82 -28.28 24.44
C ARG A 377 -15.97 -29.70 23.92
N GLU A 378 -17.17 -30.28 23.97
CA GLU A 378 -17.39 -31.67 23.56
C GLU A 378 -17.03 -31.94 22.09
N LYS A 379 -16.98 -30.90 21.26
CA LYS A 379 -16.62 -30.98 19.84
C LYS A 379 -15.17 -30.65 19.56
N ILE A 380 -14.34 -30.34 20.57
CA ILE A 380 -12.98 -29.85 20.42
C ILE A 380 -12.00 -30.87 21.01
N ALA A 381 -11.15 -31.42 20.15
CA ALA A 381 -10.11 -32.36 20.55
C ALA A 381 -8.93 -31.66 21.26
N ALA A 382 -8.53 -30.49 20.77
CA ALA A 382 -7.45 -29.70 21.35
C ALA A 382 -7.60 -28.21 21.04
N VAL A 383 -7.04 -27.36 21.92
CA VAL A 383 -6.88 -25.92 21.72
C VAL A 383 -5.39 -25.60 21.71
N ILE A 384 -4.88 -25.12 20.58
CA ILE A 384 -3.48 -24.80 20.36
C ILE A 384 -3.26 -23.31 20.51
N VAL A 385 -2.31 -22.94 21.37
CA VAL A 385 -1.95 -21.54 21.63
C VAL A 385 -0.46 -21.40 21.84
N GLN A 386 0.12 -20.33 21.31
CA GLN A 386 1.53 -20.03 21.54
C GLN A 386 1.74 -19.67 23.01
N ALA A 387 2.39 -20.55 23.76
CA ALA A 387 2.45 -20.47 25.22
C ALA A 387 3.36 -19.35 25.75
N ASN A 388 4.37 -18.92 24.96
CA ASN A 388 5.31 -17.89 25.37
C ASN A 388 5.65 -16.95 24.20
N GLY A 389 5.89 -15.68 24.52
CA GLY A 389 6.44 -14.70 23.58
C GLY A 389 5.46 -14.23 22.49
N ALA A 390 4.15 -14.37 22.71
CA ALA A 390 3.10 -13.81 21.85
C ALA A 390 2.03 -13.10 22.68
N PRO A 391 1.27 -12.16 22.09
CA PRO A 391 0.10 -11.56 22.75
C PRO A 391 -0.90 -12.62 23.25
N ALA A 392 -1.15 -13.67 22.45
CA ALA A 392 -2.05 -14.76 22.81
C ALA A 392 -1.61 -15.59 24.03
N SER A 393 -0.33 -15.52 24.44
CA SER A 393 0.18 -16.24 25.61
C SER A 393 -0.53 -15.84 26.91
N SER A 394 -1.14 -14.64 26.98
CA SER A 394 -1.91 -14.23 28.15
C SER A 394 -3.21 -15.02 28.34
N LEU A 395 -3.71 -15.70 27.31
CA LEU A 395 -4.98 -16.43 27.36
C LEU A 395 -4.83 -17.87 27.88
N VAL A 396 -3.60 -18.38 28.00
CA VAL A 396 -3.33 -19.78 28.37
C VAL A 396 -3.99 -20.13 29.71
N ALA A 397 -3.78 -19.30 30.74
CA ALA A 397 -4.30 -19.56 32.07
C ALA A 397 -5.84 -19.56 32.11
N ASP A 398 -6.49 -18.65 31.39
CA ASP A 398 -7.95 -18.57 31.34
C ASP A 398 -8.55 -19.78 30.61
N LEU A 399 -7.89 -20.26 29.55
CA LEU A 399 -8.30 -21.45 28.81
C LEU A 399 -8.16 -22.72 29.67
N GLU A 400 -7.06 -22.85 30.39
CA GLU A 400 -6.82 -23.96 31.33
C GLU A 400 -7.80 -23.92 32.52
N ALA A 401 -8.09 -22.73 33.07
CA ALA A 401 -9.07 -22.55 34.14
C ALA A 401 -10.50 -22.88 33.69
N ALA A 402 -10.84 -22.63 32.42
CA ALA A 402 -12.07 -23.10 31.79
C ALA A 402 -12.07 -24.60 31.47
N GLY A 403 -11.00 -25.32 31.85
CA GLY A 403 -10.83 -26.75 31.73
C GLY A 403 -10.47 -27.24 30.33
N LEU A 404 -10.27 -26.36 29.35
CA LEU A 404 -10.09 -26.68 27.92
C LEU A 404 -8.87 -27.60 27.67
N PRO A 405 -8.88 -28.43 26.61
CA PRO A 405 -7.78 -29.34 26.30
C PRO A 405 -6.64 -28.56 25.62
N VAL A 406 -5.94 -27.73 26.39
CA VAL A 406 -4.92 -26.81 25.87
C VAL A 406 -3.62 -27.57 25.59
N ILE A 407 -3.11 -27.43 24.37
CA ILE A 407 -1.78 -27.89 23.99
C ILE A 407 -0.90 -26.65 23.75
N ALA A 408 0.13 -26.51 24.59
CA ALA A 408 1.08 -25.42 24.52
C ALA A 408 1.97 -25.55 23.26
N TRP A 409 1.86 -24.59 22.34
CA TRP A 409 2.71 -24.46 21.16
C TRP A 409 3.93 -23.58 21.49
N ARG A 410 5.14 -24.13 21.41
CA ARG A 410 6.35 -23.48 21.93
C ARG A 410 7.63 -23.99 21.28
N GLY A 411 8.71 -23.21 21.43
CA GLY A 411 10.06 -23.64 21.07
C GLY A 411 10.20 -23.99 19.57
N PRO A 412 10.94 -25.06 19.23
CA PRO A 412 11.18 -25.46 17.84
C PRO A 412 9.90 -25.76 17.05
N ASP A 413 8.82 -26.14 17.72
CA ASP A 413 7.57 -26.52 17.04
C ASP A 413 6.87 -25.33 16.37
N LEU A 414 7.21 -24.09 16.78
CA LEU A 414 6.78 -22.88 16.09
C LEU A 414 7.29 -22.85 14.64
N GLY A 415 8.58 -23.14 14.43
CA GLY A 415 9.21 -23.16 13.10
C GLY A 415 8.86 -24.41 12.30
N LYS A 416 8.64 -25.56 12.96
CA LYS A 416 8.16 -26.77 12.27
C LYS A 416 6.75 -26.59 11.71
N ALA A 417 5.88 -25.90 12.46
CA ALA A 417 4.50 -25.65 12.05
C ALA A 417 4.42 -24.78 10.80
N THR A 418 5.21 -23.70 10.72
CA THR A 418 5.26 -22.83 9.53
C THR A 418 5.78 -23.58 8.31
N GLY A 419 6.84 -24.37 8.46
CA GLY A 419 7.37 -25.24 7.39
C GLY A 419 6.35 -26.29 6.92
N ALA A 420 5.71 -27.00 7.85
CA ALA A 420 4.71 -28.01 7.51
C ALA A 420 3.49 -27.41 6.80
N PHE A 421 3.03 -26.24 7.24
CA PHE A 421 1.92 -25.53 6.60
C PHE A 421 2.29 -25.07 5.18
N HIS A 422 3.50 -24.52 5.00
CA HIS A 422 4.05 -24.19 3.69
C HIS A 422 4.07 -25.40 2.74
N ASP A 423 4.55 -26.55 3.22
CA ASP A 423 4.63 -27.77 2.41
C ASP A 423 3.26 -28.33 2.03
N LEU A 424 2.28 -28.23 2.93
CA LEU A 424 0.89 -28.61 2.64
C LEU A 424 0.29 -27.74 1.53
N LEU A 425 0.54 -26.44 1.56
CA LEU A 425 0.12 -25.51 0.50
C LEU A 425 0.81 -25.84 -0.82
N ALA A 426 2.14 -25.97 -0.81
CA ALA A 426 2.93 -26.24 -2.01
C ALA A 426 2.57 -27.58 -2.67
N THR A 427 2.18 -28.59 -1.88
CA THR A 427 1.76 -29.91 -2.39
C THR A 427 0.26 -30.05 -2.59
N GLY A 428 -0.53 -29.01 -2.31
CA GLY A 428 -1.98 -29.03 -2.45
C GLY A 428 -2.69 -30.01 -1.52
N LYS A 429 -2.12 -30.34 -0.36
CA LYS A 429 -2.64 -31.32 0.62
C LYS A 429 -3.45 -30.69 1.77
N ILE A 430 -3.78 -29.41 1.63
CA ILE A 430 -4.68 -28.67 2.51
C ILE A 430 -5.75 -27.96 1.68
N ARG A 431 -6.92 -27.76 2.27
CA ARG A 431 -7.96 -26.87 1.77
C ARG A 431 -8.34 -25.86 2.83
N HIS A 432 -8.62 -24.63 2.40
CA HIS A 432 -9.15 -23.59 3.28
C HIS A 432 -10.35 -22.90 2.64
N LEU A 433 -11.25 -22.39 3.49
CA LEU A 433 -12.32 -21.49 3.06
C LEU A 433 -11.77 -20.08 2.81
N SER A 434 -12.42 -19.31 1.94
CA SER A 434 -12.14 -17.89 1.82
C SER A 434 -12.49 -17.16 3.11
N HIS A 435 -11.58 -16.31 3.54
CA HIS A 435 -11.80 -15.43 4.68
C HIS A 435 -10.93 -14.19 4.50
N PRO A 436 -11.49 -12.97 4.42
CA PRO A 436 -10.75 -11.77 4.02
C PRO A 436 -9.47 -11.54 4.83
N GLY A 437 -9.55 -11.66 6.16
CA GLY A 437 -8.38 -11.47 7.03
C GLY A 437 -7.33 -12.59 6.94
N LEU A 438 -7.74 -13.80 6.57
CA LEU A 438 -6.81 -14.93 6.40
C LEU A 438 -6.12 -14.85 5.04
N ASP A 439 -6.90 -14.58 3.99
CA ASP A 439 -6.41 -14.44 2.61
C ASP A 439 -5.43 -13.26 2.51
N GLN A 440 -5.76 -12.13 3.13
CA GLN A 440 -4.86 -10.98 3.18
C GLN A 440 -3.56 -11.30 3.95
N ALA A 441 -3.67 -11.95 5.12
CA ALA A 441 -2.49 -12.34 5.90
C ALA A 441 -1.60 -13.34 5.13
N ALA A 442 -2.18 -14.30 4.41
CA ALA A 442 -1.44 -15.23 3.57
C ALA A 442 -0.74 -14.55 2.39
N ALA A 443 -1.32 -13.48 1.86
CA ALA A 443 -0.74 -12.70 0.77
C ALA A 443 0.38 -11.76 1.22
N THR A 444 0.29 -11.18 2.43
CA THR A 444 1.14 -10.04 2.81
C THR A 444 1.96 -10.22 4.09
N ALA A 445 1.78 -11.28 4.88
CA ALA A 445 2.44 -11.40 6.18
C ALA A 445 3.97 -11.36 6.06
N ALA A 446 4.61 -10.57 6.93
CA ALA A 446 6.05 -10.54 7.03
C ALA A 446 6.55 -11.81 7.75
N VAL A 447 7.72 -12.30 7.36
CA VAL A 447 8.40 -13.42 8.01
C VAL A 447 9.67 -12.94 8.70
N ARG A 448 10.00 -13.54 9.85
CA ARG A 448 11.27 -13.34 10.53
C ARG A 448 12.02 -14.68 10.66
N PRO A 449 13.36 -14.69 10.48
CA PRO A 449 14.16 -15.88 10.69
C PRO A 449 14.09 -16.40 12.13
N ALA A 450 14.16 -17.73 12.29
CA ALA A 450 14.21 -18.45 13.55
C ALA A 450 15.08 -19.71 13.40
N GLY A 451 16.40 -19.54 13.47
CA GLY A 451 17.34 -20.57 13.04
C GLY A 451 17.24 -20.79 11.53
N ASP A 452 17.19 -22.05 11.10
CA ASP A 452 16.95 -22.43 9.70
C ASP A 452 15.45 -22.45 9.32
N ALA A 453 14.56 -22.16 10.28
CA ALA A 453 13.13 -21.98 10.05
C ALA A 453 12.76 -20.48 10.02
N TRP A 454 11.50 -20.18 9.76
CA TRP A 454 10.95 -18.82 9.82
C TRP A 454 9.61 -18.81 10.55
N LEU A 455 9.27 -17.65 11.10
CA LEU A 455 8.03 -17.41 11.82
C LEU A 455 7.32 -16.19 11.23
N ILE A 456 6.00 -16.15 11.38
CA ILE A 456 5.22 -14.94 11.06
C ILE A 456 5.60 -13.82 12.03
N ASP A 457 5.98 -12.67 11.49
CA ASP A 457 6.30 -11.46 12.24
C ASP A 457 5.04 -10.60 12.43
N ARG A 458 4.38 -10.75 13.57
CA ARG A 458 3.16 -10.01 13.91
C ARG A 458 3.35 -8.50 13.94
N LYS A 459 4.54 -8.02 14.28
CA LYS A 459 4.81 -6.59 14.49
C LYS A 459 5.09 -5.89 13.16
N HIS A 460 5.83 -6.55 12.27
CA HIS A 460 6.25 -5.97 10.98
C HIS A 460 5.38 -6.44 9.81
N SER A 461 4.37 -7.29 10.05
CA SER A 461 3.36 -7.57 9.04
C SER A 461 2.53 -6.32 8.75
N PRO A 462 2.23 -6.04 7.47
CA PRO A 462 1.52 -4.84 7.06
C PRO A 462 0.05 -4.82 7.50
N VAL A 463 -0.53 -6.01 7.68
CA VAL A 463 -1.89 -6.24 8.18
C VAL A 463 -1.83 -7.23 9.33
N ASP A 464 -2.92 -7.33 10.10
CA ASP A 464 -3.00 -8.28 11.22
C ASP A 464 -2.85 -9.73 10.73
N PRO A 465 -1.76 -10.44 11.07
CA PRO A 465 -1.54 -11.79 10.59
C PRO A 465 -2.07 -12.85 11.56
N ALA A 466 -2.76 -12.46 12.65
CA ALA A 466 -3.30 -13.39 13.63
C ALA A 466 -4.18 -14.52 13.03
N PRO A 467 -5.03 -14.27 12.00
CA PRO A 467 -5.76 -15.36 11.35
C PRO A 467 -4.86 -16.43 10.76
N LEU A 468 -3.75 -16.03 10.11
CA LEU A 468 -2.79 -16.96 9.53
C LEU A 468 -2.05 -17.76 10.61
N VAL A 469 -1.64 -17.11 11.69
CA VAL A 469 -0.98 -17.80 12.80
C VAL A 469 -1.91 -18.80 13.48
N ALA A 470 -3.18 -18.43 13.69
CA ALA A 470 -4.20 -19.34 14.22
C ALA A 470 -4.39 -20.56 13.31
N ALA A 471 -4.46 -20.37 11.98
CA ALA A 471 -4.58 -21.45 11.01
C ALA A 471 -3.37 -22.40 11.03
N ILE A 472 -2.15 -21.86 11.11
CA ILE A 472 -0.91 -22.64 11.24
C ILE A 472 -0.92 -23.46 12.54
N ALA A 473 -1.32 -22.84 13.66
CA ALA A 473 -1.41 -23.50 14.96
C ALA A 473 -2.42 -24.66 14.94
N ALA A 474 -3.62 -24.43 14.40
CA ALA A 474 -4.66 -25.45 14.28
C ALA A 474 -4.19 -26.65 13.45
N THR A 475 -3.58 -26.37 12.29
CA THR A 475 -3.07 -27.39 11.37
C THR A 475 -1.94 -28.21 11.98
N TRP A 476 -1.00 -27.54 12.67
CA TRP A 476 0.06 -28.23 13.40
C TRP A 476 -0.50 -29.11 14.51
N GLY A 477 -1.46 -28.62 15.27
CA GLY A 477 -2.09 -29.38 16.34
C GLY A 477 -2.80 -30.63 15.83
N LEU A 478 -3.50 -30.55 14.68
CA LEU A 478 -4.14 -31.70 14.03
C LEU A 478 -3.14 -32.82 13.71
N ALA A 479 -1.91 -32.47 13.33
CA ALA A 479 -0.84 -33.44 13.04
C ALA A 479 -0.16 -33.99 14.31
N ASN A 480 -0.34 -33.35 15.47
CA ASN A 480 0.40 -33.63 16.70
C ASN A 480 -0.54 -33.90 17.90
N LEU A 481 -1.77 -34.34 17.64
CA LEU A 481 -2.64 -34.81 18.71
C LEU A 481 -1.98 -35.98 19.45
N PRO A 482 -2.04 -36.01 20.80
CA PRO A 482 -1.57 -37.15 21.56
C PRO A 482 -2.33 -38.41 21.13
N ALA A 483 -1.63 -39.54 21.03
CA ALA A 483 -2.26 -40.82 20.76
C ALA A 483 -3.29 -41.13 21.86
N ALA A 484 -4.47 -41.63 21.47
CA ALA A 484 -5.46 -42.08 22.43
C ALA A 484 -4.83 -43.16 23.34
N GLU A 485 -5.03 -43.05 24.67
CA GLU A 485 -4.58 -44.10 25.58
C GLU A 485 -5.23 -45.43 25.17
N PRO A 486 -4.46 -46.52 25.00
CA PRO A 486 -5.04 -47.81 24.67
C PRO A 486 -5.89 -48.28 25.84
N VAL A 487 -7.21 -48.33 25.64
CA VAL A 487 -8.13 -48.98 26.58
C VAL A 487 -7.75 -50.46 26.65
N SER A 488 -7.25 -50.90 27.80
CA SER A 488 -6.85 -52.29 28.03
C SER A 488 -8.07 -53.20 27.95
N ALA A 489 -8.02 -54.23 27.09
CA ALA A 489 -9.09 -55.22 26.92
C ALA A 489 -9.39 -56.09 28.17
N TYR A 490 -8.78 -55.80 29.31
CA TYR A 490 -8.93 -56.54 30.57
C TYR A 490 -9.74 -55.80 31.64
N GLU A 491 -10.28 -54.61 31.38
CA GLU A 491 -11.12 -53.91 32.37
C GLU A 491 -12.55 -54.48 32.47
N ASP A 492 -13.04 -55.22 31.46
CA ASP A 492 -14.41 -55.75 31.44
C ASP A 492 -14.57 -57.24 31.80
N SER A 493 -13.48 -58.00 31.98
CA SER A 493 -13.60 -59.40 32.40
C SER A 493 -13.54 -59.52 33.91
N GLY A 494 -14.70 -59.46 34.56
CA GLY A 494 -14.87 -59.77 35.98
C GLY A 494 -14.18 -61.08 36.36
N LEU A 495 -13.26 -60.99 37.33
CA LEU A 495 -12.67 -62.12 38.04
C LEU A 495 -13.80 -63.01 38.58
N THR A 496 -14.08 -64.11 37.89
CA THR A 496 -14.89 -65.18 38.44
C THR A 496 -13.92 -66.11 39.16
N VAL A 497 -13.83 -65.97 40.49
CA VAL A 497 -13.12 -66.92 41.34
C VAL A 497 -14.07 -68.09 41.58
N LEU A 498 -13.67 -69.29 41.12
CA LEU A 498 -14.32 -70.57 41.46
C LEU A 498 -13.80 -71.10 42.79
#